data_AF-A0A6A5AHD2-F1
#
_entry.id   AF-A0A6A5AHD2-F1
#
_cell.length_a   1.000
_cell.length_b   1.000
_cell.length_c   1.000
_cell.angle_alpha   90.00
_cell.angle_beta   90.00
_cell.angle_gamma   90.00
#
_symmetry.space_group_name_H-M   'P 1'
#
loop_
_entity.id
_entity.type
_entity.pdbx_description
1 polymer ?
#
loop_
_entity_poly.entity_id
_entity_poly.type
_entity_poly.pdbx_seq_one_letter_code
_entity_poly.pdbx_strand_id
1 'polypeptide(L)'
;MGALYDEDAIYRIDHYLGKEMVQNLLVLRFSNATLEPLWNRRHISSVTITFKEDIGTMGRGGYFDSYGIIRDVMQNHLLQVLSLVAMEPPVKVLRCIEPVELDDVVLGQYVGNAKEPGYLDDKTVPPGSTTPTYCTAVLRVNNARWDGVPFIMKAGKALNERKAEVRIQFREAAGATQMFPNMVIPRNELVLRLQPSEAVYLKTNVKSPGLRTTPISSELDLSYAARYADTHMPDAYTRLMLDVLRGYQSMFVRNDELQAAWAIFTPLLQEIETKKVKPLPYAFGSRGPVESDDLSAKHGFIYHQGDYKWQPVTSSL
;
A
#
# COMPACT_ATOMS: atom_id res chain seq x y z
N MET A 1 21.66 14.72 16.49
CA MET A 1 21.10 15.58 15.43
C MET A 1 20.28 16.73 15.98
N GLY A 2 19.17 16.52 16.70
CA GLY A 2 18.36 17.63 17.23
C GLY A 2 19.02 18.50 18.31
N ALA A 3 20.17 18.09 18.86
CA ALA A 3 21.01 18.94 19.72
C ALA A 3 22.01 19.81 18.93
N LEU A 4 22.16 19.58 17.62
CA LEU A 4 23.13 20.24 16.74
C LEU A 4 22.46 21.12 15.67
N TYR A 5 21.25 20.76 15.24
CA TYR A 5 20.51 21.42 14.18
C TYR A 5 19.05 21.57 14.57
N ASP A 6 18.46 22.72 14.19
CA ASP A 6 17.02 22.92 14.23
C ASP A 6 16.33 22.03 13.19
N GLU A 7 15.04 21.75 13.42
CA GLU A 7 14.29 20.80 12.57
C GLU A 7 14.10 21.32 11.13
N ASP A 8 14.15 22.63 10.90
CA ASP A 8 14.10 23.25 9.57
C ASP A 8 15.36 23.03 8.72
N ALA A 9 16.47 22.67 9.36
CA ALA A 9 17.73 22.31 8.73
C ALA A 9 17.86 20.79 8.45
N ILE A 10 16.90 19.96 8.88
CA ILE A 10 16.98 18.50 8.77
C ILE A 10 16.02 17.98 7.70
N TYR A 11 16.58 17.26 6.71
CA TYR A 11 15.84 16.68 5.58
C TYR A 11 15.98 15.15 5.61
N ARG A 12 15.05 14.46 6.29
CA ARG A 12 15.04 12.98 6.35
C ARG A 12 14.30 12.43 5.15
N ILE A 13 15.03 11.69 4.31
CA ILE A 13 14.50 11.15 3.07
C ILE A 13 13.68 9.89 3.34
N ASP A 14 12.42 9.93 2.91
CA ASP A 14 11.70 8.76 2.44
C ASP A 14 11.44 8.97 0.94
N HIS A 15 12.10 8.17 0.09
CA HIS A 15 12.02 8.37 -1.35
C HIS A 15 10.61 8.10 -1.93
N TYR A 16 9.69 7.46 -1.20
CA TYR A 16 8.30 7.33 -1.65
C TYR A 16 7.58 8.68 -1.70
N LEU A 17 7.89 9.61 -0.79
CA LEU A 17 7.33 10.96 -0.78
C LEU A 17 7.74 11.78 -2.02
N GLY A 18 8.82 11.40 -2.70
CA GLY A 18 9.25 11.99 -3.95
C GLY A 18 8.58 11.41 -5.20
N LYS A 19 7.79 10.32 -5.09
CA LYS A 19 7.14 9.70 -6.25
C LYS A 19 5.93 10.51 -6.71
N GLU A 20 5.77 10.66 -8.02
CA GLU A 20 4.70 11.45 -8.63
C GLU A 20 3.31 11.10 -8.06
N MET A 21 2.96 9.82 -8.07
CA MET A 21 1.63 9.37 -7.66
C MET A 21 1.40 9.50 -6.15
N VAL A 22 2.47 9.55 -5.35
CA VAL A 22 2.36 9.82 -3.91
C VAL A 22 2.05 11.30 -3.68
N GLN A 23 2.67 12.22 -4.42
CA GLN A 23 2.31 13.64 -4.37
C GLN A 23 0.89 13.90 -4.89
N ASN A 24 0.50 13.18 -5.93
CA ASN A 24 -0.84 13.30 -6.51
C ASN A 24 -1.96 12.91 -5.53
N LEU A 25 -1.69 12.10 -4.48
CA LEU A 25 -2.70 11.80 -3.45
C LEU A 25 -3.29 13.06 -2.82
N LEU A 26 -2.46 14.07 -2.51
CA LEU A 26 -2.93 15.30 -1.89
C LEU A 26 -3.80 16.12 -2.85
N VAL A 27 -3.37 16.24 -4.11
CA VAL A 27 -4.12 16.95 -5.15
C VAL A 27 -5.46 16.24 -5.40
N LEU A 28 -5.44 14.92 -5.55
CA LEU A 28 -6.62 14.10 -5.79
C LEU A 28 -7.65 14.26 -4.67
N ARG A 29 -7.21 14.26 -3.41
CA ARG A 29 -8.10 14.39 -2.24
C ARG A 29 -8.66 15.78 -2.06
N PHE A 30 -7.81 16.80 -2.09
CA PHE A 30 -8.19 18.15 -1.64
C PHE A 30 -8.57 19.11 -2.76
N SER A 31 -8.33 18.75 -4.03
CA SER A 31 -8.71 19.59 -5.18
C SER A 31 -9.94 19.10 -5.95
N ASN A 32 -10.56 17.99 -5.51
CA ASN A 32 -11.72 17.39 -6.19
C ASN A 32 -12.93 17.34 -5.27
N ALA A 33 -13.88 18.27 -5.50
CA ALA A 33 -15.16 18.30 -4.79
C ALA A 33 -16.00 17.03 -4.96
N THR A 34 -15.71 16.22 -5.98
CA THR A 34 -16.36 14.92 -6.22
C THR A 34 -15.80 13.79 -5.34
N LEU A 35 -14.54 13.88 -4.89
CA LEU A 35 -13.86 12.82 -4.14
C LEU A 35 -13.81 13.10 -2.64
N GLU A 36 -13.63 14.35 -2.21
CA GLU A 36 -13.53 14.69 -0.77
C GLU A 36 -14.74 14.18 0.04
N PRO A 37 -16.01 14.35 -0.40
CA PRO A 37 -17.17 13.89 0.37
C PRO A 37 -17.24 12.37 0.53
N LEU A 38 -16.60 11.63 -0.39
CA LEU A 38 -16.51 10.17 -0.36
C LEU A 38 -15.35 9.68 0.53
N TRP A 39 -14.46 10.56 0.96
CA TRP A 39 -13.21 10.18 1.63
C TRP A 39 -13.37 9.96 3.14
N ASN A 40 -14.33 9.13 3.56
CA ASN A 40 -14.60 8.87 4.98
C ASN A 40 -15.26 7.51 5.21
N ARG A 41 -15.35 7.08 6.47
CA ARG A 41 -15.93 5.81 6.92
C ARG A 41 -17.36 5.53 6.46
N ARG A 42 -18.14 6.55 6.07
CA ARG A 42 -19.52 6.34 5.57
C ARG A 42 -19.53 5.74 4.17
N HIS A 43 -18.48 5.99 3.38
CA HIS A 43 -18.39 5.55 1.99
C HIS A 43 -17.28 4.54 1.78
N ILE A 44 -16.18 4.61 2.54
CA ILE A 44 -15.05 3.70 2.44
C ILE A 44 -15.28 2.49 3.36
N SER A 45 -15.11 1.29 2.81
CA SER A 45 -15.14 0.04 3.57
C SER A 45 -13.75 -0.36 4.07
N SER A 46 -12.72 -0.21 3.24
CA SER A 46 -11.33 -0.55 3.59
C SER A 46 -10.35 0.18 2.68
N VAL A 47 -9.12 0.34 3.17
CA VAL A 47 -7.99 0.87 2.41
C VAL A 47 -6.89 -0.19 2.40
N THR A 48 -6.39 -0.54 1.22
CA THR A 48 -5.28 -1.47 1.05
C THR A 48 -4.09 -0.77 0.42
N ILE A 49 -2.94 -0.81 1.07
CA ILE A 49 -1.68 -0.26 0.54
C ILE A 49 -0.74 -1.43 0.32
N THR A 50 -0.31 -1.63 -0.92
CA THR A 50 0.46 -2.80 -1.33
C THR A 50 1.81 -2.38 -1.87
N PHE A 51 2.87 -3.07 -1.44
CA PHE A 51 4.20 -3.07 -2.02
C PHE A 51 4.62 -4.51 -2.33
N LYS A 52 5.04 -4.75 -3.57
CA LYS A 52 5.46 -6.06 -4.05
C LYS A 52 6.70 -5.89 -4.90
N GLU A 53 7.64 -6.79 -4.66
CA GLU A 53 8.79 -7.01 -5.53
C GLU A 53 8.76 -8.43 -6.05
N ASP A 54 9.02 -8.59 -7.34
CA ASP A 54 9.22 -9.87 -8.01
C ASP A 54 10.65 -10.42 -7.87
N ILE A 55 11.52 -9.66 -7.20
CA ILE A 55 12.88 -10.05 -6.85
C ILE A 55 12.95 -10.48 -5.38
N GLY A 56 13.84 -11.44 -5.08
CA GLY A 56 14.20 -11.83 -3.71
C GLY A 56 15.19 -10.86 -3.06
N THR A 57 16.03 -11.35 -2.15
CA THR A 57 17.11 -10.52 -1.54
C THR A 57 18.37 -10.38 -2.39
N MET A 58 18.44 -11.07 -3.53
CA MET A 58 19.51 -10.92 -4.53
C MET A 58 20.94 -11.00 -3.96
N GLY A 59 21.18 -11.97 -3.05
CA GLY A 59 22.49 -12.16 -2.40
C GLY A 59 22.82 -11.14 -1.31
N ARG A 60 21.87 -10.27 -0.95
CA ARG A 60 21.96 -9.31 0.16
C ARG A 60 21.14 -9.77 1.37
N GLY A 61 20.83 -11.06 1.47
CA GLY A 61 20.01 -11.63 2.52
C GLY A 61 20.52 -11.31 3.91
N GLY A 62 21.83 -11.43 4.17
CA GLY A 62 22.42 -11.12 5.48
C GLY A 62 22.24 -9.67 5.94
N TYR A 63 22.22 -8.71 5.01
CA TYR A 63 21.89 -7.31 5.35
C TYR A 63 20.40 -7.16 5.66
N PHE A 64 19.53 -7.75 4.82
CA PHE A 64 18.09 -7.72 5.02
C PHE A 64 17.66 -8.41 6.32
N ASP A 65 18.38 -9.46 6.72
CA ASP A 65 18.08 -10.30 7.88
C ASP A 65 18.07 -9.52 9.21
N SER A 66 18.87 -8.47 9.30
CA SER A 66 18.96 -7.63 10.51
C SER A 66 17.74 -6.72 10.72
N TYR A 67 16.91 -6.54 9.69
CA TYR A 67 15.82 -5.55 9.73
C TYR A 67 14.45 -6.15 9.35
N GLY A 68 14.39 -6.99 8.32
CA GLY A 68 13.18 -7.60 7.80
C GLY A 68 12.23 -6.64 7.08
N ILE A 69 11.18 -7.19 6.47
CA ILE A 69 10.28 -6.43 5.57
C ILE A 69 9.53 -5.29 6.26
N ILE A 70 9.22 -5.43 7.56
CA ILE A 70 8.47 -4.42 8.31
C ILE A 70 9.30 -3.13 8.43
N ARG A 71 10.59 -3.25 8.76
CA ARG A 71 11.50 -2.09 8.87
C ARG A 71 11.96 -1.58 7.51
N ASP A 72 12.13 -2.49 6.53
CA ASP A 72 12.58 -2.15 5.18
C ASP A 72 11.55 -1.27 4.45
N VAL A 73 10.25 -1.60 4.58
CA VAL A 73 9.19 -1.02 3.72
C VAL A 73 7.93 -0.55 4.45
N MET A 74 7.46 -1.27 5.48
CA MET A 74 6.16 -0.93 6.09
C MET A 74 6.23 0.29 7.00
N GLN A 75 7.22 0.33 7.90
CA GLN A 75 7.38 1.36 8.92
C GLN A 75 7.66 2.74 8.32
N ASN A 76 8.28 2.77 7.14
CA ASN A 76 8.61 3.98 6.39
C ASN A 76 7.61 4.19 5.24
N HIS A 77 7.85 3.61 4.07
CA HIS A 77 7.20 3.89 2.80
C HIS A 77 5.69 3.73 2.87
N LEU A 78 5.20 2.57 3.33
CA LEU A 78 3.76 2.33 3.38
C LEU A 78 3.07 3.19 4.43
N LEU A 79 3.70 3.41 5.58
CA LEU A 79 3.14 4.27 6.61
C LEU A 79 3.09 5.75 6.18
N GLN A 80 4.06 6.22 5.40
CA GLN A 80 4.03 7.55 4.79
C GLN A 80 2.90 7.67 3.75
N VAL A 81 2.70 6.65 2.91
CA VAL A 81 1.54 6.64 2.01
C VAL A 81 0.23 6.60 2.81
N LEU A 82 0.15 5.81 3.88
CA LEU A 82 -1.01 5.75 4.77
C LEU A 82 -1.31 7.12 5.37
N SER A 83 -0.28 7.83 5.85
CA SER A 83 -0.47 9.15 6.46
C SER A 83 -1.09 10.13 5.46
N LEU A 84 -0.64 10.14 4.20
CA LEU A 84 -1.19 10.98 3.14
C LEU A 84 -2.61 10.58 2.73
N VAL A 85 -2.96 9.29 2.79
CA VAL A 85 -4.34 8.82 2.54
C VAL A 85 -5.27 9.21 3.68
N ALA A 86 -4.80 9.13 4.92
CA ALA A 86 -5.64 9.22 6.12
C ALA A 86 -5.65 10.61 6.78
N MET A 87 -4.70 11.50 6.46
CA MET A 87 -4.56 12.80 7.11
C MET A 87 -5.81 13.69 6.94
N GLU A 88 -6.09 14.48 7.98
CA GLU A 88 -6.91 15.68 7.88
C GLU A 88 -6.00 16.90 7.78
N PRO A 89 -6.39 17.97 7.07
CA PRO A 89 -5.81 19.28 7.33
C PRO A 89 -6.30 19.74 8.72
N PRO A 90 -5.44 19.95 9.76
CA PRO A 90 -3.99 19.80 9.89
C PRO A 90 -3.56 18.70 10.91
N VAL A 91 -4.29 17.59 11.03
CA VAL A 91 -4.14 16.60 12.10
C VAL A 91 -2.96 15.64 11.85
N LYS A 92 -2.17 15.38 12.91
CA LYS A 92 -1.10 14.36 12.94
C LYS A 92 -1.69 12.95 13.04
N VAL A 93 -2.11 12.39 11.91
CA VAL A 93 -2.82 11.11 11.83
C VAL A 93 -2.08 9.93 12.46
N LEU A 94 -0.73 9.91 12.42
CA LEU A 94 0.05 8.82 13.00
C LEU A 94 -0.14 8.67 14.51
N ARG A 95 -0.50 9.74 15.22
CA ARG A 95 -0.80 9.68 16.66
C ARG A 95 -2.17 9.07 16.98
N CYS A 96 -3.02 8.93 15.96
CA CYS A 96 -4.31 8.26 16.07
C CYS A 96 -4.21 6.77 15.71
N ILE A 97 -3.03 6.26 15.39
CA ILE A 97 -2.83 4.86 15.02
C ILE A 97 -2.36 4.10 16.25
N GLU A 98 -3.09 3.07 16.62
CA GLU A 98 -2.69 2.17 17.71
C GLU A 98 -1.49 1.30 17.28
N PRO A 99 -0.64 0.88 18.24
CA PRO A 99 0.38 -0.11 17.97
C PRO A 99 -0.21 -1.38 17.33
N VAL A 100 0.49 -1.93 16.35
CA VAL A 100 0.06 -3.14 15.66
C VAL A 100 0.24 -4.34 16.58
N GLU A 101 -0.78 -5.18 16.68
CA GLU A 101 -0.76 -6.42 17.47
C GLU A 101 -0.47 -7.63 16.58
N LEU A 102 0.13 -8.68 17.15
CA LEU A 102 0.50 -9.89 16.41
C LEU A 102 -0.72 -10.59 15.76
N ASP A 103 -1.91 -10.49 16.37
CA ASP A 103 -3.16 -11.08 15.88
C ASP A 103 -3.71 -10.38 14.61
N ASP A 104 -3.25 -9.17 14.33
CA ASP A 104 -3.59 -8.38 13.13
C ASP A 104 -2.51 -8.50 12.05
N VAL A 105 -1.60 -9.48 12.17
CA VAL A 105 -0.45 -9.64 11.30
C VAL A 105 -0.33 -11.05 10.73
N VAL A 106 0.03 -11.14 9.46
CA VAL A 106 0.48 -12.37 8.80
C VAL A 106 1.90 -12.18 8.32
N LEU A 107 2.83 -12.99 8.84
CA LEU A 107 4.23 -13.00 8.43
C LEU A 107 4.50 -14.14 7.46
N GLY A 108 5.31 -13.88 6.44
CA GLY A 108 5.74 -14.89 5.47
C GLY A 108 7.24 -14.84 5.18
N GLN A 109 7.79 -15.98 4.78
CA GLN A 109 9.17 -16.11 4.30
C GLN A 109 9.19 -16.94 3.01
N TYR A 110 9.82 -16.42 1.95
CA TYR A 110 9.77 -17.11 0.65
C TYR A 110 10.66 -18.36 0.64
N VAL A 111 10.15 -19.41 0.03
CA VAL A 111 10.87 -20.64 -0.29
C VAL A 111 11.12 -20.73 -1.80
N GLY A 112 12.17 -21.45 -2.18
CA GLY A 112 12.57 -21.58 -3.58
C GLY A 112 11.49 -22.25 -4.43
N ASN A 113 11.57 -22.02 -5.74
CA ASN A 113 10.80 -22.74 -6.74
C ASN A 113 11.76 -23.48 -7.68
N ALA A 114 11.27 -23.98 -8.82
CA ALA A 114 12.12 -24.72 -9.77
C ALA A 114 13.26 -23.89 -10.42
N LYS A 115 13.21 -22.56 -10.33
CA LYS A 115 14.15 -21.64 -10.99
C LYS A 115 14.93 -20.77 -10.00
N GLU A 116 14.27 -20.32 -8.94
CA GLU A 116 14.80 -19.33 -8.01
C GLU A 116 14.98 -19.94 -6.62
N PRO A 117 16.08 -19.61 -5.91
CA PRO A 117 16.35 -20.11 -4.55
C PRO A 117 15.41 -19.46 -3.50
N GLY A 118 15.26 -20.14 -2.36
CA GLY A 118 14.56 -19.62 -1.19
C GLY A 118 15.39 -18.65 -0.36
N TYR A 119 14.78 -18.03 0.64
CA TYR A 119 15.47 -17.07 1.50
C TYR A 119 16.62 -17.71 2.29
N LEU A 120 16.38 -18.91 2.83
CA LEU A 120 17.38 -19.66 3.62
C LEU A 120 18.45 -20.35 2.76
N ASP A 121 18.30 -20.34 1.42
CA ASP A 121 19.33 -20.83 0.49
C ASP A 121 20.41 -19.78 0.23
N ASP A 122 20.17 -18.51 0.60
CA ASP A 122 21.18 -17.45 0.56
C ASP A 122 22.22 -17.69 1.65
N LYS A 123 23.47 -17.93 1.24
CA LYS A 123 24.60 -18.23 2.14
C LYS A 123 24.91 -17.11 3.13
N THR A 124 24.44 -15.89 2.88
CA THR A 124 24.61 -14.75 3.79
C THR A 124 23.55 -14.71 4.90
N VAL A 125 22.48 -15.51 4.79
CA VAL A 125 21.41 -15.60 5.78
C VAL A 125 21.77 -16.67 6.83
N PRO A 126 21.60 -16.38 8.13
CA PRO A 126 21.80 -17.37 9.19
C PRO A 126 20.89 -18.61 9.01
N PRO A 127 21.42 -19.83 9.18
CA PRO A 127 20.60 -21.04 9.12
C PRO A 127 19.44 -20.99 10.13
N GLY A 128 18.22 -21.22 9.65
CA GLY A 128 17.02 -21.18 10.48
C GLY A 128 16.53 -19.79 10.86
N SER A 129 16.97 -18.74 10.14
CA SER A 129 16.42 -17.39 10.28
C SER A 129 14.89 -17.39 10.17
N THR A 130 14.25 -16.67 11.10
CA THR A 130 12.80 -16.44 11.10
C THR A 130 12.44 -15.05 10.57
N THR A 131 13.35 -14.36 9.89
CA THR A 131 13.11 -13.00 9.38
C THR A 131 12.00 -13.02 8.32
N PRO A 132 10.93 -12.22 8.49
CA PRO A 132 9.86 -12.15 7.50
C PRO A 132 10.31 -11.39 6.24
N THR A 133 10.10 -12.01 5.09
CA THR A 133 10.25 -11.39 3.76
C THR A 133 8.91 -10.92 3.18
N TYR A 134 7.81 -11.23 3.86
CA TYR A 134 6.45 -10.79 3.59
C TYR A 134 5.76 -10.44 4.91
N CYS A 135 4.93 -9.40 4.87
CA CYS A 135 4.03 -9.08 5.96
C CYS A 135 2.70 -8.56 5.39
N THR A 136 1.59 -8.94 6.02
CA THR A 136 0.32 -8.21 5.97
C THR A 136 0.03 -7.72 7.37
N ALA A 137 -0.30 -6.44 7.53
CA ALA A 137 -0.66 -5.85 8.81
C ALA A 137 -1.96 -5.06 8.66
N VAL A 138 -2.87 -5.18 9.63
CA VAL A 138 -4.09 -4.37 9.70
C VAL A 138 -3.93 -3.29 10.75
N LEU A 139 -4.07 -2.04 10.33
CA LEU A 139 -3.96 -0.85 11.18
C LEU A 139 -5.32 -0.18 11.31
N ARG A 140 -5.53 0.48 12.45
CA ARG A 140 -6.74 1.24 12.77
C ARG A 140 -6.37 2.69 13.02
N VAL A 141 -7.07 3.61 12.38
CA VAL A 141 -6.89 5.06 12.57
C VAL A 141 -8.04 5.56 13.44
N ASN A 142 -7.77 5.78 14.72
CA ASN A 142 -8.76 6.14 15.74
C ASN A 142 -9.08 7.63 15.69
N ASN A 143 -9.88 8.02 14.72
CA ASN A 143 -10.48 9.35 14.63
C ASN A 143 -11.87 9.29 13.98
N ALA A 144 -12.60 10.41 14.01
CA ALA A 144 -13.97 10.47 13.51
C ALA A 144 -14.13 10.11 12.03
N ARG A 145 -13.10 10.35 11.20
CA ARG A 145 -13.15 10.07 9.76
C ARG A 145 -13.00 8.58 9.45
N TRP A 146 -12.15 7.89 10.20
CA TRP A 146 -11.69 6.52 9.90
C TRP A 146 -12.13 5.46 10.90
N ASP A 147 -12.87 5.84 11.95
CA ASP A 147 -13.41 4.91 12.95
C ASP A 147 -14.11 3.70 12.29
N GLY A 148 -13.58 2.50 12.57
CA GLY A 148 -14.05 1.22 12.02
C GLY A 148 -13.60 0.89 10.59
N VAL A 149 -12.79 1.72 9.93
CA VAL A 149 -12.20 1.44 8.61
C VAL A 149 -10.80 0.83 8.77
N PRO A 150 -10.56 -0.41 8.32
CA PRO A 150 -9.25 -1.03 8.39
C PRO A 150 -8.33 -0.52 7.27
N PHE A 151 -7.08 -0.26 7.65
CA PHE A 151 -5.97 0.00 6.73
C PHE A 151 -5.10 -1.26 6.64
N ILE A 152 -5.17 -1.95 5.51
CA ILE A 152 -4.46 -3.20 5.26
C ILE A 152 -3.17 -2.87 4.51
N MET A 153 -2.02 -3.06 5.14
CA MET A 153 -0.72 -2.92 4.49
C MET A 153 -0.17 -4.27 4.12
N LYS A 154 0.27 -4.43 2.87
CA LYS A 154 0.91 -5.65 2.36
C LYS A 154 2.27 -5.28 1.80
N ALA A 155 3.34 -5.92 2.28
CA ALA A 155 4.69 -5.72 1.75
C ALA A 155 5.38 -7.07 1.60
N GLY A 156 6.05 -7.31 0.48
CA GLY A 156 6.90 -8.50 0.37
C GLY A 156 7.79 -8.56 -0.87
N LYS A 157 8.78 -9.45 -0.77
CA LYS A 157 9.74 -9.80 -1.82
C LYS A 157 9.43 -11.17 -2.42
N ALA A 158 10.02 -11.48 -3.57
CA ALA A 158 9.84 -12.73 -4.30
C ALA A 158 8.36 -13.06 -4.61
N LEU A 159 7.59 -12.03 -4.98
CA LEU A 159 6.16 -12.15 -5.32
C LEU A 159 5.96 -12.25 -6.84
N ASN A 160 4.71 -12.41 -7.25
CA ASN A 160 4.35 -12.64 -8.66
C ASN A 160 4.53 -11.42 -9.60
N GLU A 161 4.76 -10.22 -9.06
CA GLU A 161 4.90 -8.98 -9.84
C GLU A 161 5.55 -7.87 -9.00
N ARG A 162 6.23 -6.94 -9.65
CA ARG A 162 6.60 -5.65 -9.05
C ARG A 162 5.42 -4.70 -9.08
N LYS A 163 4.98 -4.20 -7.91
CA LYS A 163 3.85 -3.26 -7.81
C LYS A 163 3.85 -2.48 -6.50
N ALA A 164 3.59 -1.17 -6.56
CA ALA A 164 3.14 -0.40 -5.42
C ALA A 164 1.81 0.29 -5.75
N GLU A 165 0.81 0.16 -4.90
CA GLU A 165 -0.53 0.74 -5.13
C GLU A 165 -1.25 1.09 -3.82
N VAL A 166 -2.14 2.07 -3.91
CA VAL A 166 -3.20 2.35 -2.93
C VAL A 166 -4.53 1.97 -3.55
N ARG A 167 -5.31 1.16 -2.83
CA ARG A 167 -6.66 0.75 -3.22
C ARG A 167 -7.64 1.14 -2.14
N ILE A 168 -8.64 1.93 -2.49
CA ILE A 168 -9.71 2.34 -1.61
C ILE A 168 -10.96 1.63 -2.07
N GLN A 169 -11.46 0.68 -1.27
CA GLN A 169 -12.67 -0.07 -1.58
C GLN A 169 -13.86 0.61 -0.90
N PHE A 170 -14.83 1.03 -1.70
CA PHE A 170 -16.05 1.67 -1.20
C PHE A 170 -17.03 0.63 -0.65
N ARG A 171 -17.97 1.08 0.17
CA ARG A 171 -19.12 0.29 0.63
C ARG A 171 -20.06 0.00 -0.54
N GLU A 172 -20.91 -0.99 -0.36
CA GLU A 172 -21.99 -1.29 -1.30
C GLU A 172 -22.92 -0.09 -1.47
N ALA A 173 -23.37 0.14 -2.70
CA ALA A 173 -24.30 1.21 -2.99
C ALA A 173 -25.66 0.94 -2.33
N ALA A 174 -26.18 1.91 -1.60
CA ALA A 174 -27.51 1.83 -1.02
C ALA A 174 -28.57 1.62 -2.12
N GLY A 175 -29.53 0.71 -1.90
CA GLY A 175 -30.56 0.42 -2.90
C GLY A 175 -30.17 -0.60 -3.98
N ALA A 176 -28.90 -1.03 -4.04
CA ALA A 176 -28.41 -1.89 -5.12
C ALA A 176 -29.13 -3.25 -5.18
N THR A 177 -29.39 -3.88 -4.03
CA THR A 177 -30.08 -5.19 -3.97
C THR A 177 -31.55 -5.09 -4.36
N GLN A 178 -32.19 -3.94 -4.16
CA GLN A 178 -33.57 -3.67 -4.60
C GLN A 178 -33.63 -3.41 -6.10
N MET A 179 -32.68 -2.66 -6.66
CA MET A 179 -32.64 -2.32 -8.08
C MET A 179 -32.14 -3.47 -8.96
N PHE A 180 -31.25 -4.31 -8.42
CA PHE A 180 -30.64 -5.45 -9.12
C PHE A 180 -30.80 -6.74 -8.31
N PRO A 181 -32.05 -7.24 -8.18
CA PRO A 181 -32.31 -8.45 -7.40
C PRO A 181 -31.60 -9.65 -8.01
N ASN A 182 -31.09 -10.55 -7.15
CA ASN A 182 -30.34 -11.75 -7.52
C ASN A 182 -28.99 -11.49 -8.21
N MET A 183 -28.45 -10.26 -8.15
CA MET A 183 -27.12 -9.93 -8.63
C MET A 183 -26.23 -9.45 -7.48
N VAL A 184 -25.00 -9.94 -7.46
CA VAL A 184 -23.95 -9.39 -6.58
C VAL A 184 -23.30 -8.23 -7.32
N ILE A 185 -23.56 -7.01 -6.87
CA ILE A 185 -22.97 -5.80 -7.45
C ILE A 185 -21.58 -5.59 -6.82
N PRO A 186 -20.49 -5.59 -7.61
CA PRO A 186 -19.15 -5.36 -7.08
C PRO A 186 -19.02 -4.00 -6.40
N ARG A 187 -18.21 -3.95 -5.34
CA ARG A 187 -17.85 -2.69 -4.70
C ARG A 187 -17.00 -1.84 -5.65
N ASN A 188 -17.23 -0.54 -5.63
CA ASN A 188 -16.38 0.39 -6.37
C ASN A 188 -15.00 0.44 -5.71
N GLU A 189 -13.97 0.69 -6.51
CA GLU A 189 -12.59 0.80 -6.02
C GLU A 189 -11.89 1.96 -6.70
N LEU A 190 -11.38 2.92 -5.92
CA LEU A 190 -10.42 3.90 -6.42
C LEU A 190 -9.03 3.33 -6.24
N VAL A 191 -8.26 3.24 -7.33
CA VAL A 191 -6.92 2.69 -7.32
C VAL A 191 -5.93 3.72 -7.82
N LEU A 192 -4.87 3.93 -7.05
CA LEU A 192 -3.70 4.69 -7.44
C LEU A 192 -2.52 3.73 -7.52
N ARG A 193 -2.10 3.40 -8.75
CA ARG A 193 -0.91 2.59 -8.98
C ARG A 193 0.30 3.52 -8.96
N LEU A 194 1.12 3.39 -7.92
CA LEU A 194 2.28 4.24 -7.68
C LEU A 194 3.48 3.84 -8.55
N GLN A 195 3.62 2.54 -8.84
CA GLN A 195 4.58 1.98 -9.79
C GLN A 195 4.29 0.48 -10.03
N PRO A 196 4.76 -0.10 -11.15
CA PRO A 196 5.12 0.58 -12.39
C PRO A 196 3.88 1.11 -13.12
N SER A 197 4.07 1.82 -14.22
CA SER A 197 3.00 2.33 -15.09
C SER A 197 1.96 3.13 -14.30
N GLU A 198 2.39 4.29 -13.81
CA GLU A 198 1.63 5.22 -12.99
C GLU A 198 0.22 5.44 -13.55
N ALA A 199 -0.79 5.22 -12.71
CA ALA A 199 -2.18 5.34 -13.11
C ALA A 199 -3.11 5.65 -11.94
N VAL A 200 -4.21 6.33 -12.24
CA VAL A 200 -5.38 6.45 -11.37
C VAL A 200 -6.57 5.87 -12.10
N TYR A 201 -7.30 4.96 -11.48
CA TYR A 201 -8.54 4.47 -12.07
C TYR A 201 -9.61 4.20 -11.02
N LEU A 202 -10.86 4.47 -11.38
CA LEU A 202 -12.03 4.19 -10.57
C LEU A 202 -12.79 3.01 -11.18
N LYS A 203 -12.74 1.86 -10.51
CA LYS A 203 -13.60 0.73 -10.85
C LYS A 203 -15.03 1.05 -10.45
N THR A 204 -15.92 0.99 -11.42
CA THR A 204 -17.34 1.30 -11.29
C THR A 204 -18.20 0.24 -11.96
N ASN A 205 -19.51 0.31 -11.75
CA ASN A 205 -20.46 -0.60 -12.38
C ASN A 205 -21.22 0.15 -13.49
N VAL A 206 -21.24 -0.43 -14.68
CA VAL A 206 -21.93 0.12 -15.86
C VAL A 206 -22.89 -0.91 -16.46
N LYS A 207 -23.85 -0.47 -17.28
CA LYS A 207 -24.66 -1.39 -18.08
C LYS A 207 -23.73 -2.17 -19.03
N SER A 208 -23.86 -3.48 -19.09
CA SER A 208 -23.18 -4.31 -20.08
C SER A 208 -23.40 -3.77 -21.51
N PRO A 209 -22.34 -3.56 -22.32
CA PRO A 209 -22.50 -3.16 -23.71
C PRO A 209 -23.41 -4.12 -24.50
N GLY A 210 -24.19 -3.57 -25.43
CA GLY A 210 -25.13 -4.33 -26.25
C GLY A 210 -26.54 -4.44 -25.66
N LEU A 211 -27.23 -5.55 -25.96
CA LEU A 211 -28.66 -5.70 -25.68
C LEU A 211 -28.99 -6.09 -24.22
N ARG A 212 -28.00 -6.57 -23.46
CA ARG A 212 -28.17 -6.89 -22.04
C ARG A 212 -28.24 -5.61 -21.19
N THR A 213 -29.01 -5.64 -20.11
CA THR A 213 -29.17 -4.53 -19.16
C THR A 213 -28.54 -4.82 -17.79
N THR A 214 -27.77 -5.89 -17.69
CA THR A 214 -27.10 -6.33 -16.47
C THR A 214 -25.92 -5.41 -16.14
N PRO A 215 -25.74 -4.99 -14.88
CA PRO A 215 -24.51 -4.31 -14.45
C PRO A 215 -23.29 -5.21 -14.60
N ILE A 216 -22.18 -4.63 -15.06
CA ILE A 216 -20.85 -5.24 -15.10
C ILE A 216 -19.82 -4.27 -14.51
N SER A 217 -18.71 -4.78 -13.99
CA SER A 217 -17.59 -3.94 -13.56
C SER A 217 -16.83 -3.41 -14.79
N SER A 218 -16.53 -2.11 -14.78
CA SER A 218 -15.59 -1.45 -15.69
C SER A 218 -14.85 -0.35 -14.93
N GLU A 219 -14.22 0.60 -15.62
CA GLU A 219 -13.30 1.55 -15.04
C GLU A 219 -13.30 2.89 -15.79
N LEU A 220 -13.05 3.96 -15.03
CA LEU A 220 -12.62 5.24 -15.56
C LEU A 220 -11.11 5.33 -15.33
N ASP A 221 -10.31 5.40 -16.39
CA ASP A 221 -8.85 5.24 -16.34
C ASP A 221 -8.10 6.53 -16.72
N LEU A 222 -7.06 6.84 -15.96
CA LEU A 222 -6.00 7.80 -16.28
C LEU A 222 -4.65 7.10 -16.16
N SER A 223 -4.18 6.52 -17.26
CA SER A 223 -2.83 5.99 -17.40
C SER A 223 -1.86 7.08 -17.85
N TYR A 224 -0.84 7.39 -17.04
CA TYR A 224 0.06 8.52 -17.29
C TYR A 224 0.88 8.34 -18.57
N ALA A 225 1.39 7.13 -18.80
CA ALA A 225 2.15 6.82 -20.01
C ALA A 225 1.36 7.05 -21.31
N ALA A 226 0.04 6.84 -21.28
CA ALA A 226 -0.83 7.06 -22.44
C ALA A 226 -1.27 8.53 -22.55
N ARG A 227 -1.63 9.16 -21.43
CA ARG A 227 -2.22 10.51 -21.42
C ARG A 227 -1.17 11.64 -21.51
N TYR A 228 0.03 11.39 -20.99
CA TYR A 228 1.13 12.34 -20.87
C TYR A 228 2.42 11.79 -21.46
N ALA A 229 2.33 11.10 -22.61
CA ALA A 229 3.45 10.40 -23.25
C ALA A 229 4.70 11.28 -23.47
N ASP A 230 4.50 12.57 -23.76
CA ASP A 230 5.59 13.53 -24.00
C ASP A 230 6.13 14.20 -22.72
N THR A 231 5.61 13.82 -21.55
CA THR A 231 6.02 14.40 -20.26
C THR A 231 7.04 13.50 -19.56
N HIS A 232 8.21 14.06 -19.28
CA HIS A 232 9.19 13.38 -18.45
C HIS A 232 8.79 13.44 -16.97
N MET A 233 8.65 12.27 -16.36
CA MET A 233 8.39 12.12 -14.94
C MET A 233 9.74 11.95 -14.23
N PRO A 234 10.19 12.92 -13.41
CA PRO A 234 11.46 12.82 -12.72
C PRO A 234 11.42 11.69 -11.69
N ASP A 235 12.57 11.09 -11.42
CA ASP A 235 12.68 10.15 -10.31
C ASP A 235 12.54 10.88 -8.96
N ALA A 236 12.28 10.09 -7.91
CA ALA A 236 12.03 10.63 -6.58
C ALA A 236 13.19 11.47 -6.01
N TYR A 237 14.45 11.09 -6.26
CA TYR A 237 15.59 11.83 -5.72
C TYR A 237 15.80 13.15 -6.44
N THR A 238 15.60 13.20 -7.77
CA THR A 238 15.64 14.47 -8.52
C THR A 238 14.69 15.48 -7.91
N ARG A 239 13.47 15.06 -7.56
CA ARG A 239 12.48 15.93 -6.92
C ARG A 239 12.89 16.33 -5.50
N LEU A 240 13.24 15.36 -4.65
CA LEU A 240 13.59 15.65 -3.26
C LEU A 240 14.82 16.56 -3.14
N MET A 241 15.84 16.36 -3.97
CA MET A 241 17.02 17.24 -3.98
C MET A 241 16.66 18.67 -4.38
N LEU A 242 15.77 18.85 -5.35
CA LEU A 242 15.26 20.18 -5.71
C LEU A 242 14.49 20.84 -4.56
N ASP A 243 13.71 20.06 -3.81
CA ASP A 243 12.96 20.56 -2.65
C ASP A 243 13.91 20.97 -1.49
N VAL A 244 15.03 20.26 -1.27
CA VAL A 244 16.10 20.69 -0.35
C VAL A 244 16.66 22.06 -0.77
N LEU A 245 17.02 22.22 -2.05
CA LEU A 245 17.58 23.48 -2.57
C LEU A 245 16.60 24.66 -2.47
N ARG A 246 15.30 24.39 -2.48
CA ARG A 246 14.23 25.38 -2.32
C ARG A 246 13.84 25.64 -0.86
N GLY A 247 14.35 24.86 0.09
CA GLY A 247 13.96 24.95 1.49
C GLY A 247 12.57 24.38 1.79
N TYR A 248 12.04 23.49 0.95
CA TYR A 248 10.71 22.90 1.11
C TYR A 248 10.78 21.57 1.86
N GLN A 249 10.17 21.53 3.04
CA GLN A 249 10.20 20.35 3.93
C GLN A 249 8.94 19.48 3.89
N SER A 250 7.92 19.82 3.11
CA SER A 250 6.62 19.13 3.16
C SER A 250 6.69 17.65 2.77
N MET A 251 7.73 17.22 2.05
CA MET A 251 7.95 15.84 1.59
C MET A 251 9.09 15.15 2.35
N PHE A 252 9.42 15.62 3.54
CA PHE A 252 10.48 15.07 4.39
C PHE A 252 9.93 14.65 5.75
N VAL A 253 10.47 13.57 6.28
CA VAL A 253 9.97 12.99 7.54
C VAL A 253 10.42 13.85 8.72
N ARG A 254 9.45 14.40 9.46
CA ARG A 254 9.73 15.16 10.68
C ARG A 254 10.09 14.23 11.84
N ASN A 255 10.80 14.77 12.83
CA ASN A 255 11.22 14.01 14.01
C ASN A 255 10.04 13.39 14.78
N ASP A 256 8.96 14.14 14.95
CA ASP A 256 7.78 13.69 15.67
C ASP A 256 6.94 12.67 14.88
N GLU A 257 6.98 12.73 13.55
CA GLU A 257 6.42 11.70 12.67
C GLU A 257 7.22 10.41 12.77
N LEU A 258 8.56 10.51 12.77
CA LEU A 258 9.45 9.36 12.91
C LEU A 258 9.24 8.66 14.26
N GLN A 259 9.10 9.42 15.35
CA GLN A 259 8.79 8.86 16.67
C GLN A 259 7.43 8.14 16.69
N ALA A 260 6.39 8.75 16.12
CA ALA A 260 5.07 8.12 16.03
C ALA A 260 5.10 6.84 15.17
N ALA A 261 5.82 6.87 14.05
CA ALA A 261 6.00 5.71 13.19
C ALA A 261 6.67 4.53 13.92
N TRP A 262 7.70 4.79 14.72
CA TRP A 262 8.31 3.75 15.55
C TRP A 262 7.38 3.25 16.65
N ALA A 263 6.64 4.14 17.33
CA ALA A 263 5.70 3.75 18.37
C ALA A 263 4.63 2.74 17.88
N ILE A 264 4.21 2.85 16.61
CA ILE A 264 3.23 1.94 16.00
C ILE A 264 3.78 0.51 15.83
N PHE A 265 5.06 0.36 15.46
CA PHE A 265 5.63 -0.94 15.08
C PHE A 265 6.57 -1.56 16.12
N THR A 266 7.18 -0.77 17.00
CA THR A 266 8.18 -1.27 17.95
C THR A 266 7.66 -2.40 18.84
N PRO A 267 6.45 -2.35 19.42
CA PRO A 267 5.93 -3.46 20.23
C PRO A 267 5.83 -4.77 19.44
N LEU A 268 5.27 -4.73 18.22
CA LEU A 268 5.19 -5.88 17.32
C LEU A 268 6.58 -6.43 16.99
N LEU A 269 7.53 -5.57 16.63
CA LEU A 269 8.88 -5.97 16.26
C LEU A 269 9.59 -6.67 17.43
N GLN A 270 9.47 -6.13 18.64
CA GLN A 270 10.02 -6.74 19.86
C GLN A 270 9.39 -8.09 20.16
N GLU A 271 8.07 -8.22 19.96
CA GLU A 271 7.36 -9.47 20.16
C GLU A 271 7.79 -10.54 19.14
N ILE A 272 7.92 -10.17 17.86
CA ILE A 272 8.42 -11.06 16.79
C ILE A 272 9.82 -11.58 17.13
N GLU A 273 10.71 -10.70 17.57
CA GLU A 273 12.10 -11.04 17.93
C GLU A 273 12.18 -11.91 19.18
N THR A 274 11.41 -11.56 20.22
CA THR A 274 11.42 -12.27 21.51
C THR A 274 10.82 -13.66 21.37
N LYS A 275 9.67 -13.78 20.70
CA LYS A 275 8.98 -15.06 20.50
C LYS A 275 9.57 -15.88 19.34
N LYS A 276 10.46 -15.29 18.52
CA LYS A 276 10.97 -15.88 17.27
C LYS A 276 9.83 -16.46 16.42
N VAL A 277 8.81 -15.63 16.20
CA VAL A 277 7.59 -16.03 15.48
C VAL A 277 7.98 -16.59 14.12
N LYS A 278 7.62 -17.85 13.85
CA LYS A 278 7.97 -18.50 12.58
C LYS A 278 7.08 -17.96 11.47
N PRO A 279 7.65 -17.36 10.41
CA PRO A 279 6.88 -16.90 9.27
C PRO A 279 6.34 -18.07 8.45
N LEU A 280 5.19 -17.87 7.81
CA LEU A 280 4.58 -18.86 6.93
C LEU A 280 5.37 -18.99 5.62
N PRO A 281 5.61 -20.22 5.12
CA PRO A 281 6.29 -20.39 3.85
C PRO A 281 5.40 -19.94 2.69
N TYR A 282 5.97 -19.28 1.69
CA TYR A 282 5.30 -19.03 0.42
C TYR A 282 6.26 -19.22 -0.75
N ALA A 283 5.80 -19.78 -1.86
CA ALA A 283 6.66 -20.04 -3.01
C ALA A 283 7.12 -18.72 -3.66
N PHE A 284 8.39 -18.66 -4.09
CA PHE A 284 8.89 -17.58 -4.93
C PHE A 284 7.99 -17.41 -6.16
N GLY A 285 7.52 -16.18 -6.42
CA GLY A 285 6.65 -15.85 -7.53
C GLY A 285 5.16 -16.05 -7.23
N SER A 286 4.78 -16.44 -6.01
CA SER A 286 3.39 -16.48 -5.56
C SER A 286 2.88 -15.10 -5.12
N ARG A 287 1.63 -15.02 -4.67
CA ARG A 287 1.04 -13.78 -4.11
C ARG A 287 1.38 -13.55 -2.62
N GLY A 288 2.13 -14.46 -2.01
CA GLY A 288 2.34 -14.52 -0.56
C GLY A 288 1.51 -15.65 0.09
N PRO A 289 1.53 -15.75 1.43
CA PRO A 289 0.74 -16.72 2.18
C PRO A 289 -0.77 -16.55 1.95
N VAL A 290 -1.53 -17.65 1.94
CA VAL A 290 -2.99 -17.62 1.73
C VAL A 290 -3.69 -16.91 2.89
N GLU A 291 -3.15 -17.06 4.09
CA GLU A 291 -3.60 -16.44 5.33
C GLU A 291 -3.60 -14.90 5.23
N SER A 292 -2.79 -14.32 4.35
CA SER A 292 -2.82 -12.88 4.05
C SER A 292 -4.13 -12.45 3.41
N ASP A 293 -4.66 -13.27 2.48
CA ASP A 293 -5.93 -13.02 1.82
C ASP A 293 -7.09 -13.27 2.80
N ASP A 294 -6.99 -14.30 3.66
CA ASP A 294 -7.97 -14.57 4.72
C ASP A 294 -8.05 -13.42 5.74
N LEU A 295 -6.90 -12.91 6.19
CA LEU A 295 -6.85 -11.75 7.09
C LEU A 295 -7.48 -10.52 6.43
N SER A 296 -7.17 -10.28 5.16
CA SER A 296 -7.76 -9.14 4.43
C SER A 296 -9.29 -9.26 4.32
N ALA A 297 -9.79 -10.47 4.01
CA ALA A 297 -11.21 -10.76 3.92
C ALA A 297 -11.93 -10.61 5.26
N LYS A 298 -11.31 -11.10 6.35
CA LYS A 298 -11.80 -10.94 7.73
C LYS A 298 -11.98 -9.46 8.09
N HIS A 299 -11.10 -8.59 7.59
CA HIS A 299 -11.17 -7.14 7.79
C HIS A 299 -11.89 -6.41 6.63
N GLY A 300 -12.81 -7.10 5.94
CA GLY A 300 -13.79 -6.47 5.07
C GLY A 300 -13.31 -6.07 3.68
N PHE A 301 -12.08 -6.43 3.28
CA PHE A 301 -11.67 -6.37 1.88
C PHE A 301 -12.31 -7.53 1.10
N ILE A 302 -13.17 -7.20 0.14
CA ILE A 302 -13.81 -8.22 -0.69
C ILE A 302 -13.06 -8.31 -2.02
N TYR A 303 -12.44 -9.46 -2.27
CA TYR A 303 -11.87 -9.75 -3.58
C TYR A 303 -12.95 -10.30 -4.52
N HIS A 304 -13.37 -9.49 -5.49
CA HIS A 304 -14.26 -9.95 -6.55
C HIS A 304 -13.46 -10.79 -7.56
N GLN A 305 -13.47 -12.13 -7.39
CA GLN A 305 -12.86 -13.07 -8.33
C GLN A 305 -13.55 -12.98 -9.71
N GLY A 306 -12.78 -12.98 -10.80
CA GLY A 306 -13.23 -13.51 -12.09
C GLY A 306 -13.71 -12.51 -13.17
N ASP A 307 -14.34 -11.39 -12.82
CA ASP A 307 -15.06 -10.59 -13.83
C ASP A 307 -14.34 -9.33 -14.32
N TYR A 308 -13.37 -8.82 -13.56
CA TYR A 308 -12.63 -7.61 -13.95
C TYR A 308 -11.24 -7.97 -14.49
N LYS A 309 -11.06 -7.79 -15.79
CA LYS A 309 -9.74 -7.80 -16.44
C LYS A 309 -9.43 -6.39 -16.91
N TRP A 310 -8.59 -5.68 -16.15
CA TRP A 310 -8.01 -4.43 -16.64
C TRP A 310 -7.17 -4.75 -17.87
N GLN A 311 -7.56 -4.20 -19.02
CA GLN A 311 -6.75 -4.25 -20.22
C GLN A 311 -6.16 -2.87 -20.42
N PRO A 312 -4.82 -2.71 -20.37
CA PRO A 312 -4.21 -1.44 -20.73
C PRO A 312 -4.64 -1.11 -22.17
N VAL A 313 -4.97 0.16 -22.41
CA VAL A 313 -5.22 0.65 -23.75
C VAL A 313 -3.93 0.48 -24.54
N THR A 314 -3.83 -0.58 -25.34
CA THR A 314 -2.82 -0.68 -26.39
C THR A 314 -3.19 0.37 -27.41
N SER A 315 -2.32 1.34 -27.65
CA SER A 315 -2.47 2.32 -28.72
C SER A 315 -2.45 1.58 -30.05
N SER A 316 -3.61 1.18 -30.53
CA SER A 316 -3.84 0.81 -31.92
C SER A 316 -4.53 1.99 -32.58
N LEU A 317 -3.73 3.01 -32.88
CA LEU A 317 -3.99 4.00 -33.93
C LEU A 317 -2.70 4.13 -34.75
#